data_AF-A0A4S9SCD5-F1
#
_entry.id   AF-A0A4S9SCD5-F1
#
_cell.length_a   1.000
_cell.length_b   1.000
_cell.length_c   1.000
_cell.angle_alpha   90.00
_cell.angle_beta   90.00
_cell.angle_gamma   90.00
#
_symmetry.space_group_name_H-M   'P 1'
#
loop_
_entity.id
_entity.type
_entity.pdbx_description
1 polymer ?
#
loop_
_entity_poly.entity_id
_entity_poly.type
_entity_poly.pdbx_seq_one_letter_code
_entity_poly.pdbx_strand_id
1 'polypeptide(L)'
;MPSIPDWAKAARKEIQQTLPDSKNKQEDFKAVEVIESFLHGGSSAFRAARNIACIYEPRLKAREREDVEALWGYISQAAKSVDEAASLKLAGLMASLQGQPDVVDTSGKAVGCGNQVLWRGLVS
;
A
#
# COMPACT_ATOMS: atom_id res chain seq x y z
N MET A 1 -3.37 -23.79 -9.21
CA MET A 1 -3.30 -22.51 -8.46
C MET A 1 -1.83 -22.14 -8.36
N PRO A 2 -1.41 -20.93 -8.77
CA PRO A 2 -0.04 -20.49 -8.50
C PRO A 2 0.18 -20.46 -6.98
N SER A 3 1.36 -20.88 -6.54
CA SER A 3 1.75 -20.83 -5.13
C SER A 3 1.86 -19.38 -4.67
N ILE A 4 1.33 -19.07 -3.49
CA ILE A 4 1.47 -17.75 -2.86
C ILE A 4 2.97 -17.42 -2.74
N PRO A 5 3.43 -16.26 -3.23
CA PRO A 5 4.82 -15.83 -3.08
C PRO A 5 5.24 -15.75 -1.62
N ASP A 6 6.52 -16.05 -1.32
CA ASP A 6 7.00 -16.07 0.07
C ASP A 6 6.93 -14.71 0.75
N TRP A 7 7.11 -13.62 0.01
CA TRP A 7 6.92 -12.26 0.54
C TRP A 7 5.47 -12.01 0.98
N ALA A 8 4.49 -12.49 0.20
CA ALA A 8 3.08 -12.29 0.52
C ALA A 8 2.69 -13.12 1.74
N LYS A 9 3.25 -14.33 1.91
CA LYS A 9 3.10 -15.11 3.14
C LYS A 9 3.71 -14.39 4.34
N ALA A 10 4.90 -13.82 4.18
CA ALA A 10 5.59 -13.10 5.25
C ALA A 10 4.81 -11.85 5.67
N ALA A 11 4.38 -11.01 4.72
CA ALA A 11 3.54 -9.84 4.98
C ALA A 11 2.23 -10.22 5.67
N ARG A 12 1.53 -11.25 5.18
CA ARG A 12 0.29 -11.75 5.81
C ARG A 12 0.51 -12.25 7.24
N LYS A 13 1.64 -12.91 7.50
CA LYS A 13 2.00 -13.38 8.85
C LYS A 13 2.30 -12.19 9.78
N GLU A 14 3.01 -11.18 9.30
CA GLU A 14 3.29 -9.95 10.04
C GLU A 14 1.97 -9.25 10.41
N ILE A 15 1.08 -9.02 9.44
CA ILE A 15 -0.27 -8.46 9.65
C ILE A 15 -1.06 -9.26 10.71
N GLN A 16 -0.96 -10.59 10.72
CA GLN A 16 -1.62 -11.42 11.73
C GLN A 16 -1.08 -11.21 13.14
N GLN A 17 0.20 -10.90 13.28
CA GLN A 17 0.89 -10.81 14.56
C GLN A 17 0.88 -9.39 15.14
N THR A 18 0.88 -8.36 14.31
CA THR A 18 1.03 -6.96 14.74
C THR A 18 -0.30 -6.25 14.97
N LEU A 19 -1.35 -6.63 14.25
CA LEU A 19 -2.64 -5.94 14.32
C LEU A 19 -3.69 -6.80 15.03
N PRO A 20 -4.41 -6.25 16.04
CA PRO A 20 -5.63 -6.88 16.54
C PRO A 20 -6.64 -7.03 15.38
N ASP A 21 -7.59 -7.97 15.49
CA ASP A 21 -8.65 -8.12 14.49
C ASP A 21 -9.46 -6.83 14.38
N SER A 22 -9.06 -6.03 13.39
CA SER A 22 -9.45 -4.65 13.20
C SER A 22 -9.66 -4.39 11.70
N LYS A 23 -10.32 -3.27 11.40
CA LYS A 23 -10.49 -2.81 10.03
C LYS A 23 -9.14 -2.60 9.32
N ASN A 24 -8.14 -2.12 10.05
CA ASN A 24 -6.79 -1.87 9.55
C ASN A 24 -6.12 -3.18 9.10
N LYS A 25 -6.28 -4.26 9.88
CA LYS A 25 -5.81 -5.59 9.49
C LYS A 25 -6.40 -6.05 8.16
N GLN A 26 -7.72 -5.91 7.97
CA GLN A 26 -8.39 -6.34 6.74
C GLN A 26 -7.96 -5.54 5.52
N GLU A 27 -7.80 -4.23 5.68
CA GLU A 27 -7.33 -3.33 4.63
C GLU A 27 -5.88 -3.65 4.23
N ASP A 28 -5.00 -3.96 5.18
CA ASP A 28 -3.62 -4.38 4.88
C ASP A 28 -3.57 -5.70 4.10
N PHE A 29 -4.41 -6.68 4.47
CA PHE A 29 -4.57 -7.91 3.69
C PHE A 29 -4.98 -7.63 2.23
N LYS A 30 -5.97 -6.75 2.03
CA LYS A 30 -6.42 -6.37 0.69
C LYS A 30 -5.32 -5.64 -0.09
N ALA A 31 -4.52 -4.81 0.58
CA ALA A 31 -3.39 -4.13 -0.07
C ALA A 31 -2.35 -5.14 -0.58
N VAL A 32 -2.00 -6.13 0.24
CA VAL A 32 -1.10 -7.23 -0.16
C VAL A 32 -1.68 -8.02 -1.33
N GLU A 33 -2.99 -8.30 -1.35
CA GLU A 33 -3.66 -8.96 -2.48
C GLU A 33 -3.60 -8.14 -3.77
N VAL A 34 -3.76 -6.82 -3.70
CA VAL A 34 -3.65 -5.93 -4.87
C VAL A 34 -2.21 -5.93 -5.41
N ILE A 35 -1.20 -5.86 -4.53
CA ILE A 35 0.21 -5.91 -4.92
C ILE A 35 0.53 -7.26 -5.58
N GLU A 36 0.08 -8.36 -4.99
CA GLU A 36 0.24 -9.71 -5.54
C GLU A 36 -0.40 -9.81 -6.93
N SER A 37 -1.65 -9.38 -7.08
CA SER A 37 -2.36 -9.38 -8.37
C SER A 37 -1.63 -8.53 -9.41
N PHE A 38 -1.16 -7.34 -9.05
CA PHE A 38 -0.39 -6.45 -9.92
C PHE A 38 0.90 -7.11 -10.42
N LEU A 39 1.68 -7.72 -9.53
CA LEU A 39 2.94 -8.38 -9.89
C LEU A 39 2.74 -9.51 -10.91
N HIS A 40 1.62 -10.25 -10.80
CA HIS A 40 1.22 -11.30 -11.72
C HIS A 40 0.47 -10.81 -12.97
N GLY A 41 0.42 -9.49 -13.20
CA GLY A 41 -0.20 -8.91 -14.40
C GLY A 41 -1.72 -8.77 -14.34
N GLY A 42 -2.33 -8.93 -13.16
CA GLY A 42 -3.78 -8.77 -12.96
C GLY A 42 -4.28 -7.32 -13.06
N SER A 43 -3.39 -6.33 -13.03
CA SER A 43 -3.75 -4.92 -13.22
C SER A 43 -2.56 -4.06 -13.69
N SER A 44 -2.84 -2.86 -14.19
CA SER A 44 -1.83 -1.85 -14.46
C SER A 44 -1.40 -1.15 -13.16
N ALA A 45 -0.22 -0.53 -13.16
CA ALA A 45 0.30 0.22 -12.00
C ALA A 45 -0.67 1.31 -11.53
N PHE A 46 -1.27 2.05 -12.48
CA PHE A 46 -2.27 3.07 -12.16
C PHE A 46 -3.50 2.49 -11.45
N ARG A 47 -4.04 1.37 -11.95
CA ARG A 47 -5.24 0.75 -11.37
C ARG A 47 -4.95 0.14 -10.00
N ALA A 48 -3.80 -0.52 -9.84
CA ALA A 48 -3.35 -1.03 -8.55
C ALA A 48 -3.16 0.10 -7.54
N ALA A 49 -2.50 1.19 -7.94
CA ALA A 49 -2.31 2.36 -7.09
C ALA A 49 -3.65 2.99 -6.66
N ARG A 50 -4.61 3.11 -7.58
CA ARG A 50 -5.95 3.62 -7.26
C ARG A 50 -6.68 2.72 -6.27
N ASN A 51 -6.62 1.41 -6.44
CA ASN A 51 -7.25 0.46 -5.52
C ASN A 51 -6.63 0.55 -4.12
N ILE A 52 -5.30 0.59 -4.03
CA ILE A 52 -4.57 0.75 -2.76
C ILE A 52 -4.94 2.08 -2.11
N ALA A 53 -4.99 3.18 -2.87
CA ALA A 53 -5.43 4.48 -2.34
C ALA A 53 -6.85 4.44 -1.76
N CYS A 54 -7.80 3.79 -2.45
CA CYS A 54 -9.16 3.64 -1.93
C CYS A 54 -9.24 2.76 -0.67
N ILE A 55 -8.37 1.75 -0.54
CA ILE A 55 -8.28 0.91 0.66
C ILE A 55 -7.82 1.73 1.87
N TYR A 56 -6.81 2.59 1.71
CA TYR A 56 -6.24 3.39 2.80
C TYR A 56 -6.92 4.75 2.99
N GLU A 57 -7.78 5.21 2.06
CA GLU A 57 -8.49 6.49 2.14
C GLU A 57 -9.18 6.73 3.51
N PRO A 58 -9.87 5.74 4.12
CA PRO A 58 -10.45 5.92 5.45
C PRO A 58 -9.42 6.25 6.54
N ARG A 59 -8.29 5.54 6.58
CA ARG A 59 -7.20 5.77 7.56
C ARG A 59 -6.52 7.11 7.34
N LEU A 60 -6.30 7.46 6.08
CA LEU A 60 -5.79 8.77 5.71
C LEU A 60 -6.73 9.85 6.25
N LYS A 61 -8.05 9.77 6.01
CA LYS A 61 -9.01 10.73 6.59
C LYS A 61 -8.97 10.79 8.12
N ALA A 62 -8.69 9.67 8.79
CA ALA A 62 -8.51 9.58 10.24
C ALA A 62 -7.13 10.09 10.74
N ARG A 63 -6.20 10.42 9.84
CA ARG A 63 -4.82 10.86 10.10
C ARG A 63 -3.93 9.81 10.80
N GLU A 64 -4.18 8.53 10.54
CA GLU A 64 -3.45 7.39 11.09
C GLU A 64 -2.15 7.13 10.28
N ARG A 65 -1.11 7.97 10.48
CA ARG A 65 0.16 7.90 9.71
C ARG A 65 0.88 6.57 9.83
N GLU A 66 1.06 6.10 11.07
CA GLU A 66 1.83 4.90 11.40
C GLU A 66 1.25 3.67 10.68
N ASP A 67 -0.06 3.62 10.49
CA ASP A 67 -0.76 2.56 9.78
C ASP A 67 -0.53 2.58 8.26
N VAL A 68 -0.13 3.71 7.67
CA VAL A 68 0.18 3.83 6.23
C VAL A 68 1.65 3.46 5.96
N GLU A 69 2.53 3.54 6.95
CA GLU A 69 3.93 3.12 6.83
C GLU A 69 4.06 1.61 6.55
N ALA A 70 3.14 0.82 7.09
CA ALA A 70 3.03 -0.62 6.84
C ALA A 70 2.95 -0.97 5.34
N LEU A 71 2.21 -0.18 4.55
CA LEU A 71 2.11 -0.37 3.10
C LEU A 71 3.48 -0.34 2.41
N TRP A 72 4.34 0.62 2.78
CA TRP A 72 5.68 0.74 2.20
C TRP A 72 6.58 -0.41 2.64
N GLY A 73 6.38 -0.92 3.86
CA GLY A 73 6.97 -2.17 4.32
C GLY A 73 6.63 -3.33 3.39
N TYR A 74 5.35 -3.52 3.07
CA TYR A 74 4.89 -4.59 2.17
C TYR A 74 5.46 -4.45 0.75
N ILE A 75 5.46 -3.25 0.18
CA ILE A 75 6.04 -2.98 -1.16
C ILE A 75 7.54 -3.26 -1.16
N SER A 76 8.25 -2.84 -0.10
CA SER A 76 9.70 -3.06 0.03
C SER A 76 10.03 -4.53 0.21
N GLN A 77 9.24 -5.26 0.99
CA GLN A 77 9.38 -6.70 1.17
C GLN A 77 9.11 -7.45 -0.14
N ALA A 78 8.08 -7.05 -0.88
CA ALA A 78 7.83 -7.58 -2.22
C ALA A 78 9.03 -7.34 -3.14
N ALA A 79 9.57 -6.12 -3.20
CA ALA A 79 10.71 -5.79 -4.07
C ALA A 79 11.98 -6.58 -3.74
N LYS A 80 12.25 -6.86 -2.46
CA LYS A 80 13.42 -7.64 -2.02
C LYS A 80 13.32 -9.14 -2.33
N SER A 81 12.11 -9.66 -2.55
CA SER A 81 11.84 -11.10 -2.66
C SER A 81 11.47 -11.54 -4.08
N VAL A 82 11.59 -10.64 -5.06
CA VAL A 82 11.22 -10.88 -6.46
C VAL A 82 12.37 -10.55 -7.40
N ASP A 83 12.28 -11.01 -8.64
CA ASP A 83 13.27 -10.70 -9.67
C ASP A 83 13.32 -9.20 -10.05
N GLU A 84 14.32 -8.83 -10.85
CA GLU A 84 14.56 -7.46 -11.30
C GLU A 84 13.35 -6.86 -12.05
N ALA A 85 12.63 -7.67 -12.83
CA ALA A 85 11.46 -7.20 -13.59
C ALA A 85 10.29 -6.84 -12.65
N ALA A 86 10.07 -7.61 -11.61
CA ALA A 86 9.08 -7.31 -10.58
C ALA A 86 9.48 -6.10 -9.73
N SER A 87 10.78 -5.89 -9.48
CA SER A 87 11.29 -4.66 -8.83
C SER A 87 10.96 -3.40 -9.66
N LEU A 88 11.15 -3.45 -10.99
CA LEU A 88 10.77 -2.36 -11.89
C LEU A 88 9.26 -2.11 -11.90
N LYS A 89 8.44 -3.17 -11.89
CA LYS A 89 6.98 -3.03 -11.75
C LYS A 89 6.61 -2.30 -10.46
N LEU A 90 7.22 -2.66 -9.34
CA LEU A 90 6.96 -2.03 -8.05
C LEU A 90 7.40 -0.57 -8.01
N ALA A 91 8.53 -0.21 -8.63
CA ALA A 91 8.90 1.19 -8.81
C ALA A 91 7.83 1.99 -9.59
N GLY A 92 7.27 1.40 -10.65
CA GLY A 92 6.15 1.98 -11.39
C GLY A 92 4.87 2.11 -10.56
N LEU A 93 4.59 1.14 -9.68
CA LEU A 93 3.50 1.20 -8.72
C LEU A 93 3.70 2.35 -7.72
N MET A 94 4.91 2.50 -7.16
CA MET A 94 5.24 3.59 -6.23
C MET A 94 5.07 4.96 -6.89
N ALA A 95 5.57 5.14 -8.11
CA ALA A 95 5.35 6.38 -8.87
C ALA A 95 3.85 6.64 -9.12
N SER A 96 3.09 5.60 -9.43
CA SER A 96 1.63 5.70 -9.63
C SER A 96 0.87 6.04 -8.33
N LEU A 97 1.36 5.57 -7.18
CA LEU A 97 0.82 5.89 -5.86
C LEU A 97 1.09 7.36 -5.51
N GLN A 98 2.30 7.86 -5.75
CA GLN A 98 2.66 9.27 -5.55
C GLN A 98 1.82 10.21 -6.42
N GLY A 99 1.51 9.79 -7.65
CA GLY A 99 0.66 10.53 -8.58
C GLY A 99 -0.84 10.46 -8.30
N GLN A 100 -1.29 9.70 -7.28
CA GLN A 100 -2.71 9.71 -6.90
C GLN A 100 -3.13 11.09 -6.39
N PRO A 101 -4.39 11.51 -6.61
CA PRO A 101 -4.91 12.74 -6.03
C PRO A 101 -4.82 12.70 -4.50
N ASP A 102 -4.65 13.87 -3.90
CA ASP A 102 -4.61 13.98 -2.45
C ASP A 102 -5.95 13.55 -1.85
N VAL A 103 -5.88 12.75 -0.78
CA VAL A 103 -7.07 12.47 0.02
C VAL A 103 -7.44 13.75 0.76
N VAL A 104 -8.71 14.15 0.65
CA VAL A 104 -9.25 15.33 1.35
C VAL A 104 -10.06 14.91 2.57
N ASP A 105 -9.95 15.68 3.65
CA ASP A 105 -10.79 15.53 4.84
C ASP A 105 -12.21 16.11 4.61
N THR A 106 -13.06 16.03 5.64
CA THR A 106 -14.44 16.54 5.58
C THR A 106 -14.53 18.05 5.37
N SER A 107 -13.43 18.79 5.57
CA SER A 107 -13.33 20.24 5.32
C SER A 107 -12.76 20.55 3.93
N GLY A 108 -12.53 19.53 3.10
CA GLY A 108 -11.95 19.68 1.76
C GLY A 108 -10.45 19.96 1.76
N LYS A 109 -9.76 19.82 2.90
CA LYS A 109 -8.31 20.02 2.98
C LYS A 109 -7.58 18.72 2.74
N ALA A 110 -6.47 18.77 2.02
CA ALA A 110 -5.59 17.62 1.85
C ALA A 110 -5.16 17.09 3.23
N VAL A 111 -5.32 15.78 3.43
CA VAL A 111 -4.91 15.13 4.67
C VAL A 111 -3.39 15.12 4.74
N GLY A 112 -2.86 15.81 5.74
CA GLY A 112 -1.43 15.89 5.99
C GLY A 112 -1.05 15.86 7.47
N CYS A 113 0.25 15.70 7.71
CA CYS A 113 0.91 15.87 8.99
C CYS A 113 1.93 17.01 8.85
N GLY A 114 1.73 18.12 9.56
CA GLY A 114 2.48 19.35 9.31
C GLY A 114 2.28 19.84 7.87
N ASN A 115 3.39 20.04 7.14
CA ASN A 115 3.38 20.46 5.73
C ASN A 115 3.43 19.30 4.73
N GLN A 116 3.38 18.04 5.19
CA GLN A 116 3.49 16.86 4.34
C GLN A 116 2.12 16.18 4.17
N VAL A 117 1.77 15.81 2.93
CA VAL A 117 0.64 14.93 2.67
C VAL A 117 1.01 13.52 3.13
N LEU A 118 0.17 12.89 3.97
CA LEU A 118 0.47 11.59 4.59
C LEU A 118 0.80 10.50 3.56
N TRP A 119 0.15 10.54 2.41
CA TRP A 119 0.35 9.59 1.32
C TRP A 119 1.66 9.79 0.53
N ARG A 120 2.16 11.03 0.42
CA ARG A 120 3.33 11.39 -0.40
C ARG A 120 4.60 11.66 0.43
N GLY A 121 4.46 11.97 1.72
CA GLY A 121 5.55 12.40 2.61
C GLY A 121 6.37 11.26 3.23
N LEU A 122 6.03 10.01 2.94
CA LEU A 122 6.74 8.83 3.48
C LEU A 122 7.97 8.42 2.65
N VAL A 123 8.31 9.22 1.63
CA VAL A 123 9.59 9.11 0.91
C VAL A 123 10.48 10.26 1.39
N SER A 124 11.08 10.09 2.56
CA SER A 124 12.16 10.96 3.06
C SER A 124 13.22 10.10 3.70
#